data_AF-A0A1I8FGY8-F1
#
_entry.id   AF-A0A1I8FGY8-F1
#
_cell.length_a   1.000
_cell.length_b   1.000
_cell.length_c   1.000
_cell.angle_alpha   90.00
_cell.angle_beta   90.00
_cell.angle_gamma   90.00
#
_symmetry.space_group_name_H-M   'P 1'
#
loop_
_entity.id
_entity.type
_entity.pdbx_description
1 polymer ?
#
loop_
_entity_poly.entity_id
_entity_poly.type
_entity_poly.pdbx_seq_one_letter_code
_entity_poly.pdbx_strand_id
1 'polypeptide(L)'
;MDSADRVARFEKLQLGEKLPVTVLTEECDPKEIYRRYLHANQPVLLKHFATAGWPARTDWINSDGSVNYGFLWRLCKGKVLACLKLHSRTMTEKMY
;
A
#
# COMPACT_ATOMS: atom_id res chain seq x y z
N MET A 1 -17.06 5.00 -21.49
CA MET A 1 -17.84 4.75 -20.27
C MET A 1 -18.58 6.03 -19.94
N ASP A 2 -19.91 5.98 -19.98
CA ASP A 2 -20.79 7.14 -19.86
C ASP A 2 -20.76 7.73 -18.43
N SER A 3 -20.96 9.03 -18.30
CA SER A 3 -21.00 9.74 -17.02
C SER A 3 -22.12 9.23 -16.12
N ALA A 4 -23.25 8.83 -16.71
CA ALA A 4 -24.40 8.27 -15.99
C ALA A 4 -24.06 6.97 -15.25
N ASP A 5 -23.29 6.07 -15.88
CA ASP A 5 -22.84 4.81 -15.27
C ASP A 5 -21.94 5.03 -14.05
N ARG A 6 -21.15 6.10 -14.05
CA ARG A 6 -20.25 6.43 -12.93
C ARG A 6 -21.04 6.91 -11.72
N VAL A 7 -22.06 7.75 -11.94
CA VAL A 7 -22.93 8.29 -10.88
C VAL A 7 -23.73 7.16 -10.23
N ALA A 8 -24.34 6.29 -11.04
CA ALA A 8 -25.12 5.15 -10.53
C ALA A 8 -24.27 4.17 -9.70
N ARG A 9 -23.01 3.93 -10.06
CA ARG A 9 -22.09 3.11 -9.23
C ARG A 9 -21.72 3.80 -7.92
N PHE A 10 -21.62 5.12 -7.91
CA PHE A 10 -21.29 5.91 -6.72
C PHE A 10 -22.45 5.91 -5.71
N GLU A 11 -23.68 6.05 -6.19
CA GLU A 11 -24.89 6.00 -5.36
C GLU A 11 -25.07 4.62 -4.71
N LYS A 12 -24.79 3.53 -5.44
CA LYS A 12 -24.81 2.17 -4.90
C LYS A 12 -23.76 1.94 -3.81
N LEU A 13 -22.57 2.54 -3.95
CA LEU A 13 -21.53 2.50 -2.92
C LEU A 13 -21.95 3.25 -1.65
N GLN A 14 -22.66 4.38 -1.78
CA GLN A 14 -23.20 5.14 -0.64
C GLN A 14 -24.30 4.38 0.11
N LEU A 15 -25.06 3.52 -0.59
CA LEU A 15 -26.10 2.66 -0.03
C LEU A 15 -25.55 1.39 0.63
N GLY A 16 -24.23 1.19 0.65
CA GLY A 16 -23.60 0.02 1.26
C GLY A 16 -23.74 -1.28 0.43
N GLU A 17 -24.20 -1.19 -0.82
CA GLU A 17 -24.19 -2.35 -1.71
C GLU A 17 -22.75 -2.74 -2.04
N LYS A 18 -22.41 -4.01 -1.77
CA LYS A 18 -21.16 -4.60 -2.25
C LYS A 18 -21.20 -4.65 -3.77
N LEU A 19 -20.46 -3.75 -4.42
CA LEU A 19 -20.15 -3.92 -5.84
C LEU A 19 -19.43 -5.26 -6.01
N PRO A 20 -19.80 -6.09 -7.00
CA PRO A 20 -19.10 -7.32 -7.29
C PRO A 20 -17.70 -6.98 -7.80
N VAL A 21 -16.71 -7.02 -6.90
CA VAL A 21 -15.30 -6.89 -7.25
C VAL A 21 -14.78 -8.27 -7.60
N THR A 22 -14.19 -8.40 -8.78
CA THR A 22 -13.54 -9.64 -9.20
C THR A 22 -12.34 -9.89 -8.29
N VAL A 23 -12.30 -11.07 -7.67
CA VAL A 23 -11.18 -11.48 -6.82
C VAL A 23 -10.38 -12.54 -7.58
N LEU A 24 -9.14 -12.22 -7.93
CA LEU A 24 -8.21 -13.20 -8.49
C LEU A 24 -7.58 -13.97 -7.34
N THR A 25 -7.84 -15.27 -7.28
CA THR A 25 -7.34 -16.17 -6.23
C THR A 25 -6.08 -16.91 -6.63
N GLU A 26 -5.82 -17.00 -7.93
CA GLU A 26 -4.70 -17.72 -8.53
C GLU A 26 -3.74 -16.76 -9.23
N GLU A 27 -2.49 -17.17 -9.33
CA GLU A 27 -1.45 -16.43 -10.03
C GLU A 27 -1.81 -16.29 -11.51
N CYS A 28 -1.67 -15.08 -12.05
CA CYS A 28 -1.97 -14.78 -13.44
C CYS A 28 -0.86 -13.91 -14.04
N ASP A 29 -0.64 -14.06 -15.35
CA ASP A 29 0.29 -13.22 -16.10
C ASP A 29 -0.14 -11.75 -15.95
N PRO A 30 0.75 -10.84 -15.51
CA PRO A 30 0.47 -9.42 -15.47
C PRO A 30 -0.16 -8.87 -16.75
N LYS A 31 0.27 -9.35 -17.93
CA LYS A 31 -0.30 -8.92 -19.23
C LYS A 31 -1.78 -9.22 -19.35
N GLU A 32 -2.24 -10.36 -18.82
CA GLU A 32 -3.65 -10.71 -18.81
C GLU A 32 -4.45 -9.80 -17.87
N ILE A 33 -3.86 -9.37 -16.75
CA ILE A 33 -4.49 -8.40 -15.84
C ILE A 33 -4.72 -7.07 -16.57
N TYR A 34 -3.68 -6.58 -17.25
CA TYR A 34 -3.74 -5.34 -18.03
C TYR A 34 -4.83 -5.41 -19.11
N ARG A 35 -4.82 -6.49 -19.89
CA ARG A 35 -5.74 -6.68 -21.02
C ARG A 35 -7.19 -6.82 -20.58
N ARG A 36 -7.46 -7.60 -19.52
CA ARG A 36 -8.83 -7.94 -19.11
C ARG A 36 -9.46 -6.92 -18.19
N TYR A 37 -8.71 -6.37 -17.24
CA TYR A 37 -9.28 -5.56 -16.16
C TYR A 37 -8.88 -4.09 -16.26
N LEU A 38 -7.60 -3.78 -16.52
CA LEU A 38 -7.16 -2.39 -16.57
C LEU A 38 -7.74 -1.66 -17.79
N HIS A 39 -7.65 -2.26 -18.97
CA HIS A 39 -8.23 -1.69 -20.19
C HIS A 39 -9.75 -1.49 -20.09
N ALA A 40 -10.44 -2.39 -19.39
CA ALA A 40 -11.88 -2.31 -19.15
C ALA A 40 -12.26 -1.33 -18.01
N ASN A 41 -11.27 -0.70 -17.36
CA ASN A 41 -11.45 0.12 -16.16
C ASN A 41 -12.28 -0.59 -15.07
N GLN A 42 -12.03 -1.89 -14.89
CA GLN A 42 -12.75 -2.75 -13.97
C GLN A 42 -11.93 -2.94 -12.68
N PRO A 43 -12.52 -2.72 -11.49
CA PRO A 43 -11.83 -2.98 -10.24
C PRO A 43 -11.58 -4.47 -10.06
N VAL A 44 -10.37 -4.82 -9.64
CA VAL A 44 -9.94 -6.19 -9.36
C VAL A 44 -9.15 -6.24 -8.05
N LEU A 45 -9.40 -7.28 -7.25
CA LEU A 45 -8.62 -7.58 -6.05
C LEU A 45 -7.67 -8.73 -6.35
N LEU A 46 -6.37 -8.51 -6.18
CA LEU A 46 -5.35 -9.53 -6.30
C LEU A 46 -5.11 -10.14 -4.91
N LYS A 47 -5.31 -11.46 -4.75
CA LYS A 47 -5.00 -12.15 -3.50
C LYS A 47 -3.48 -12.37 -3.32
N HIS A 48 -3.16 -13.08 -2.24
CA HIS A 48 -1.83 -13.25 -1.66
C HIS A 48 -0.68 -13.57 -2.62
N PHE A 49 -0.91 -14.13 -3.81
CA PHE A 49 0.16 -14.39 -4.78
C PHE A 49 0.90 -13.11 -5.20
N ALA A 50 0.18 -11.99 -5.40
CA ALA A 50 0.75 -10.78 -5.97
C ALA A 50 1.86 -10.14 -5.11
N THR A 51 1.84 -10.42 -3.81
CA THR A 51 2.82 -9.90 -2.85
C THR A 51 3.58 -11.02 -2.14
N ALA A 52 3.43 -12.28 -2.53
CA ALA A 52 3.94 -13.43 -1.78
C ALA A 52 5.45 -13.35 -1.49
N GLY A 53 6.24 -12.85 -2.44
CA GLY A 53 7.69 -12.67 -2.28
C GLY A 53 8.14 -11.33 -1.71
N TRP A 54 7.22 -10.45 -1.29
CA TRP A 54 7.60 -9.10 -0.83
C TRP A 54 8.10 -9.16 0.61
N PRO A 55 9.35 -8.71 0.89
CA PRO A 55 9.90 -8.68 2.25
C PRO A 55 9.02 -7.89 3.23
N ALA A 56 8.31 -6.87 2.74
CA ALA A 56 7.36 -6.08 3.54
C ALA A 56 6.30 -6.94 4.27
N ARG A 57 5.95 -8.13 3.76
CA ARG A 57 4.99 -9.03 4.44
C ARG A 57 5.51 -9.61 5.74
N THR A 58 6.82 -9.71 5.91
CA THR A 58 7.49 -10.22 7.12
C THR A 58 8.21 -9.11 7.89
N ASP A 59 8.62 -8.06 7.19
CA ASP A 59 9.35 -6.94 7.79
C ASP A 59 8.40 -6.01 8.54
N TRP A 60 7.20 -5.75 8.00
CA TRP A 60 6.27 -4.79 8.59
C TRP A 60 5.28 -5.44 9.56
N ILE A 61 5.12 -6.76 9.44
CA ILE A 61 4.13 -7.54 10.17
C ILE A 61 4.80 -8.80 10.72
N ASN A 62 4.54 -9.11 11.99
CA ASN A 62 5.01 -10.33 12.64
C ASN A 62 4.20 -11.56 12.15
N SER A 63 4.65 -12.76 12.50
CA SER A 63 3.96 -14.01 12.12
C SER A 63 2.54 -14.14 12.66
N ASP A 64 2.18 -13.39 13.71
CA ASP A 64 0.85 -13.33 14.31
C ASP A 64 -0.08 -12.27 13.67
N GLY A 65 0.40 -11.55 12.65
CA GLY A 65 -0.35 -10.48 11.98
C GLY A 65 -0.26 -9.11 12.67
N SER A 66 0.45 -9.00 13.80
CA SER A 66 0.67 -7.72 14.47
C SER A 66 1.74 -6.88 13.77
N VAL A 67 1.71 -5.57 13.97
CA VAL A 67 2.70 -4.65 13.40
C VAL A 67 4.09 -4.90 14.01
N ASN A 68 5.11 -5.01 13.17
CA ASN A 68 6.50 -5.13 13.59
C ASN A 68 7.10 -3.76 13.94
N TYR A 69 6.83 -3.31 15.17
CA TYR A 69 7.34 -2.03 15.68
C TYR A 69 8.87 -1.94 15.72
N GLY A 70 9.58 -3.07 15.86
CA GLY A 70 11.05 -3.10 15.86
C GLY A 70 11.64 -2.76 14.49
N PHE A 71 11.02 -3.22 13.41
CA PHE A 71 11.39 -2.81 12.06
C PHE A 71 11.06 -1.33 11.79
N LEU A 72 9.84 -0.89 12.11
CA LEU A 72 9.43 0.51 11.96
C LEU A 72 10.33 1.47 12.76
N TRP A 73 10.67 1.12 13.99
CA TRP A 73 11.58 1.89 14.81
C TRP A 73 12.96 2.01 14.18
N ARG A 74 13.51 0.93 13.60
CA ARG A 74 14.81 0.97 12.91
C ARG A 74 14.81 1.90 11.69
N LEU A 75 13.73 1.89 10.89
CA LEU A 75 13.54 2.84 9.78
C LEU A 75 13.52 4.30 10.26
N CYS A 76 12.79 4.57 11.34
CA CYS A 76 12.67 5.92 11.89
C CYS A 76 13.93 6.36 12.63
N LYS A 77 14.62 5.46 13.32
CA LYS A 77 15.81 5.73 14.13
C LYS A 77 16.94 6.35 13.30
N GLY A 78 17.15 5.89 12.07
CA GLY A 78 18.14 6.50 11.16
C GLY A 78 17.85 7.97 10.86
N LYS A 79 16.58 8.32 10.65
CA LYS A 79 16.14 9.71 10.40
C LYS A 79 16.21 10.57 11.67
N VAL A 80 15.82 10.03 12.82
CA VAL A 80 15.90 10.72 14.11
C VAL A 80 17.36 11.00 14.49
N LEU A 81 18.27 10.02 14.35
CA LEU A 81 19.70 10.22 14.60
C LEU A 81 20.35 11.21 13.63
N ALA A 82 19.94 11.21 12.35
CA ALA A 82 20.42 12.19 11.37
C ALA A 82 19.97 13.61 11.76
N CYS A 83 18.70 13.81 12.14
CA CYS A 83 18.20 15.09 12.64
C CYS A 83 18.95 15.56 13.90
N LEU A 84 19.19 14.67 14.87
CA LEU A 84 19.91 15.00 16.10
C LEU A 84 21.37 15.39 15.83
N LYS A 85 22.07 14.69 14.92
CA LYS A 85 23.43 15.05 14.51
C LYS A 85 23.50 16.40 13.78
N LEU A 86 22.50 16.71 12.95
CA LEU A 86 22.38 18.01 12.28
C LEU A 86 22.15 19.14 13.30
N HIS A 87 21.30 18.91 14.31
CA HIS A 87 21.05 19.87 15.39
C HIS A 87 22.28 20.10 16.28
N SER A 88 23.04 19.04 16.60
CA SER A 88 24.26 19.17 17.40
C SER A 88 25.34 19.96 16.67
N ARG A 89 25.54 19.74 15.35
CA ARG A 89 26.50 20.51 14.55
C ARG A 89 26.14 21.99 14.46
N THR A 90 24.88 22.32 14.22
CA THR A 90 24.41 23.72 14.17
C THR A 90 24.50 24.45 15.50
N MET A 91 24.37 23.75 16.64
CA MET A 91 24.61 24.37 17.96
C MET A 91 26.09 24.62 18.24
N THR A 92 26.99 23.76 17.72
CA THR A 92 28.44 23.91 17.93
C THR A 92 29.02 25.04 17.08
N GLU A 93 28.49 25.27 15.86
CA GLU A 93 28.89 26.37 14.98
C GLU A 93 28.39 27.75 15.45
N LYS A 94 27.36 27.82 16.31
CA LYS A 94 26.87 29.08 16.90
C LYS A 94 27.59 29.49 18.18
N MET A 95 28.49 28.65 18.70
CA MET A 95 29.27 28.91 19.92
C MET A 95 30.71 29.36 19.64
N TYR A 96 31.09 29.56 18.37
CA TYR A 96 32.33 30.18 17.94
C TYR A 96 32.06 31.45 17.13
#